data_AF-A0A2T6KVS6-F1
#
_entry.id   AF-A0A2T6KVS6-F1
#
_cell.length_a   1.000
_cell.length_b   1.000
_cell.length_c   1.000
_cell.angle_alpha   90.00
_cell.angle_beta   90.00
_cell.angle_gamma   90.00
#
_symmetry.space_group_name_H-M   'P 1'
#
loop_
_entity.id
_entity.type
_entity.pdbx_description
1 polymer ?
#
loop_
_entity_poly.entity_id
_entity_poly.type
_entity_poly.pdbx_seq_one_letter_code
_entity_poly.pdbx_strand_id
1 'polypeptide(L)'
;MVGVGAAGMAGTDPARLELVLRLVTGPLGGTAAVLTDELHDEAAALVSHVPHVLANQLLGAVAGAPVRDLALRLAAGSFRDGTRVGLTDPRRTEAMVTENAAWVAPVLRLAARDLERLAEALDSNAPTHWFFDRPDPVRERLGRPGGSRVTGLHPGDAAAGSGVGADVETVPLTGDWPAELVARCARGAVVIALKDGKALLR
;
A
#
# COMPACT_ATOMS: atom_id res chain seq x y z
N MET A 1 1.36 5.41 19.27
CA MET A 1 2.04 4.11 19.23
C MET A 1 1.20 3.13 20.01
N VAL A 2 0.31 2.41 19.32
CA VAL A 2 -0.32 1.21 19.88
C VAL A 2 0.68 0.09 19.66
N GLY A 3 0.99 -0.68 20.72
CA GLY A 3 2.01 -1.72 20.67
C GLY A 3 1.66 -2.79 19.65
N VAL A 4 2.63 -3.14 18.81
CA VAL A 4 2.58 -4.28 17.89
C VAL A 4 2.65 -5.55 18.75
N GLY A 5 1.50 -6.10 19.11
CA GLY A 5 1.41 -7.38 19.77
C GLY A 5 1.69 -8.50 18.77
N ALA A 6 2.65 -9.37 19.08
CA ALA A 6 3.02 -10.55 18.29
C ALA A 6 1.94 -11.67 18.30
N ALA A 7 0.65 -11.31 18.23
CA ALA A 7 -0.47 -12.23 18.42
C ALA A 7 -0.98 -12.86 17.12
N GLY A 8 -0.68 -12.30 15.94
CA GLY A 8 -1.27 -12.70 14.66
C GLY A 8 -0.85 -14.07 14.09
N MET A 9 0.06 -14.81 14.73
CA MET A 9 0.47 -16.16 14.29
C MET A 9 -0.19 -17.29 15.09
N ALA A 10 -0.93 -16.97 16.15
CA ALA A 10 -1.58 -17.96 17.00
C ALA A 10 -2.74 -18.65 16.26
N GLY A 11 -2.45 -19.77 15.60
CA GLY A 11 -3.45 -20.61 14.93
C GLY A 11 -3.11 -21.02 13.49
N THR A 12 -2.06 -20.44 12.89
CA THR A 12 -1.61 -20.85 11.56
C THR A 12 -0.72 -22.08 11.65
N ASP A 13 -1.11 -23.17 11.00
CA ASP A 13 -0.28 -24.37 10.84
C ASP A 13 0.91 -24.05 9.91
N PRO A 14 2.17 -24.11 10.40
CA PRO A 14 3.35 -23.80 9.60
C PRO A 14 3.45 -24.66 8.34
N ALA A 15 3.02 -25.93 8.38
CA ALA A 15 3.07 -26.80 7.21
C ALA A 15 2.12 -26.33 6.09
N ARG A 16 0.97 -25.77 6.46
CA ARG A 16 0.02 -25.17 5.50
C ARG A 16 0.55 -23.86 4.93
N LEU A 17 1.17 -23.03 5.76
CA LEU A 17 1.82 -21.81 5.30
C LEU A 17 2.93 -22.14 4.29
N GLU A 18 3.78 -23.13 4.60
CA GLU A 18 4.84 -23.59 3.69
C GLU A 18 4.26 -24.05 2.34
N LEU A 19 3.17 -24.83 2.36
CA LEU A 19 2.51 -25.31 1.14
C LEU A 19 2.03 -24.14 0.25
N VAL A 20 1.39 -23.13 0.84
CA VAL A 20 0.93 -21.95 0.11
C VAL A 20 2.12 -21.17 -0.45
N LEU A 21 3.17 -20.97 0.34
CA LEU A 21 4.38 -20.29 -0.11
C LEU A 21 5.06 -21.04 -1.27
N ARG A 22 5.14 -22.37 -1.21
CA ARG A 22 5.68 -23.20 -2.32
C ARG A 22 4.84 -23.07 -3.58
N LEU A 23 3.52 -23.07 -3.46
CA LEU A 23 2.61 -22.90 -4.60
C LEU A 23 2.81 -21.53 -5.26
N VAL A 24 2.80 -20.45 -4.47
CA VAL A 24 2.94 -19.08 -4.96
C VAL A 24 4.32 -18.84 -5.58
N THR A 25 5.39 -19.22 -4.89
CA THR A 25 6.76 -18.89 -5.31
C THR A 25 7.37 -19.88 -6.30
N GLY A 26 6.80 -21.08 -6.41
CA GLY A 26 7.25 -22.11 -7.35
C GLY A 26 6.49 -22.02 -8.68
N PRO A 27 5.48 -22.89 -8.90
CA PRO A 27 4.82 -23.02 -10.21
C PRO A 27 4.07 -21.77 -10.65
N LEU A 28 3.60 -20.91 -9.73
CA LEU A 28 2.94 -19.66 -10.09
C LEU A 28 3.91 -18.51 -10.37
N GLY A 29 5.20 -18.66 -10.03
CA GLY A 29 6.22 -17.63 -10.25
C GLY A 29 5.91 -16.29 -9.56
N GLY A 30 5.14 -16.30 -8.49
CA GLY A 30 4.80 -15.12 -7.70
C GLY A 30 5.79 -14.88 -6.56
N THR A 31 5.56 -13.80 -5.82
CA THR A 31 6.24 -13.50 -4.56
C THR A 31 5.22 -13.40 -3.45
N ALA A 32 5.61 -13.63 -2.19
CA ALA A 32 4.71 -13.55 -1.06
C ALA A 32 5.28 -12.70 0.08
N ALA A 33 4.48 -11.77 0.60
CA ALA A 33 4.72 -11.14 1.89
C ALA A 33 3.90 -11.88 2.95
N VAL A 34 4.54 -12.35 4.01
CA VAL A 34 3.86 -12.97 5.15
C VAL A 34 3.65 -11.89 6.20
N LEU A 35 2.41 -11.60 6.57
CA LEU A 35 2.04 -10.52 7.48
C LEU A 35 0.98 -11.01 8.48
N THR A 36 0.83 -10.31 9.61
CA THR A 36 -0.40 -10.41 10.40
C THR A 36 -1.52 -9.65 9.69
N ASP A 37 -2.77 -9.93 10.08
CA ASP A 37 -3.94 -9.18 9.63
C ASP A 37 -3.82 -7.70 9.99
N GLU A 38 -3.35 -7.35 11.19
CA GLU A 38 -3.21 -5.94 11.57
C GLU A 38 -2.21 -5.18 10.69
N LEU A 39 -1.05 -5.79 10.41
CA LEU A 39 -0.03 -5.17 9.55
C LEU A 39 -0.53 -5.02 8.11
N HIS A 40 -1.23 -6.03 7.61
CA HIS A 40 -1.85 -5.97 6.28
C HIS A 40 -2.89 -4.84 6.22
N ASP A 41 -3.78 -4.77 7.21
CA ASP A 41 -4.90 -3.84 7.21
C ASP A 41 -4.46 -2.40 7.40
N GLU A 42 -3.46 -2.13 8.25
CA GLU A 42 -2.83 -0.81 8.36
C GLU A 42 -2.22 -0.38 7.02
N ALA A 43 -1.45 -1.26 6.38
CA ALA A 43 -0.83 -0.96 5.09
C ALA A 43 -1.89 -0.75 3.99
N ALA A 44 -2.86 -1.64 3.88
CA ALA A 44 -3.96 -1.56 2.90
C ALA A 44 -4.80 -0.30 3.09
N ALA A 45 -5.02 0.15 4.33
CA ALA A 45 -5.69 1.42 4.60
C ALA A 45 -4.93 2.59 3.94
N LEU A 46 -3.61 2.66 4.12
CA LEU A 46 -2.77 3.75 3.62
C LEU A 46 -2.62 3.75 2.08
N VAL A 47 -2.38 2.59 1.47
CA VAL A 47 -1.99 2.51 0.05
C VAL A 47 -3.10 2.05 -0.90
N SER A 48 -4.26 1.64 -0.37
CA SER A 48 -5.40 1.20 -1.18
C SER A 48 -6.70 1.90 -0.77
N HIS A 49 -7.14 1.75 0.48
CA HIS A 49 -8.50 2.15 0.87
C HIS A 49 -8.67 3.67 0.91
N VAL A 50 -7.76 4.38 1.60
CA VAL A 50 -7.80 5.85 1.67
C VAL A 50 -7.63 6.49 0.29
N PRO A 51 -6.73 6.04 -0.60
CA PRO A 51 -6.70 6.48 -1.99
C PRO A 51 -8.04 6.36 -2.72
N HIS A 52 -8.77 5.25 -2.54
CA HIS A 52 -10.12 5.10 -3.11
C HIS A 52 -11.12 6.12 -2.53
N VAL A 53 -11.06 6.40 -1.22
CA VAL A 53 -11.91 7.43 -0.59
C VAL A 53 -11.62 8.82 -1.15
N LEU A 54 -10.34 9.20 -1.24
CA LEU A 54 -9.94 10.51 -1.76
C LEU A 54 -10.29 10.68 -3.24
N ALA A 55 -10.13 9.63 -4.05
CA ALA A 55 -10.57 9.63 -5.45
C ALA A 55 -12.08 9.88 -5.56
N ASN A 56 -12.90 9.22 -4.72
CA ASN A 56 -14.34 9.44 -4.69
C ASN A 56 -14.71 10.85 -4.21
N GLN A 57 -13.97 11.42 -3.25
CA GLN A 57 -14.19 12.80 -2.82
C GLN A 57 -13.93 13.82 -3.94
N LEU A 58 -12.86 13.63 -4.73
CA LEU A 58 -12.59 14.48 -5.89
C LEU A 58 -13.70 14.37 -6.96
N LEU A 59 -14.16 13.16 -7.24
CA LEU A 59 -15.28 12.93 -8.16
C LEU A 59 -16.56 13.58 -7.63
N GLY A 60 -16.86 13.44 -6.34
CA GLY A 60 -18.01 14.04 -5.68
C GLY A 60 -18.00 15.58 -5.73
N ALA A 61 -16.84 16.19 -5.49
CA ALA A 61 -16.67 17.65 -5.59
C ALA A 61 -16.98 18.16 -7.00
N VAL A 62 -16.51 17.46 -8.05
CA VAL A 62 -16.82 17.79 -9.44
C VAL A 62 -18.31 17.53 -9.76
N ALA A 63 -18.88 16.43 -9.26
CA ALA A 63 -20.27 16.07 -9.51
C ALA A 63 -21.25 17.14 -8.98
N GLY A 64 -20.95 17.75 -7.83
CA GLY A 64 -21.76 18.80 -7.20
C GLY A 64 -21.49 20.22 -7.73
N ALA A 65 -20.49 20.42 -8.58
CA ALA A 65 -20.12 21.74 -9.07
C ALA A 65 -21.03 22.21 -10.22
N PRO A 66 -21.49 23.48 -10.24
CA PRO A 66 -22.23 24.05 -11.38
C PRO A 66 -21.44 24.01 -12.70
N VAL A 67 -20.12 24.06 -12.61
CA VAL A 67 -19.20 24.05 -13.75
C VAL A 67 -18.71 22.65 -14.14
N ARG A 68 -19.36 21.59 -13.65
CA ARG A 68 -18.95 20.19 -13.84
C ARG A 68 -18.52 19.86 -15.27
N ASP A 69 -19.36 20.17 -16.26
CA ASP A 69 -19.09 19.75 -17.64
C ASP A 69 -17.88 20.48 -18.23
N LEU A 70 -17.64 21.74 -17.83
CA LEU A 70 -16.42 22.48 -18.17
C LEU A 70 -15.21 21.90 -17.44
N ALA A 71 -15.32 21.63 -16.14
CA ALA A 71 -14.25 21.04 -15.34
C ALA A 71 -13.79 19.69 -15.92
N LEU A 72 -14.74 18.84 -16.34
CA LEU A 72 -14.44 17.57 -16.99
C LEU A 72 -13.77 17.75 -18.36
N ARG A 73 -14.15 18.77 -19.14
CA ARG A 73 -13.48 19.10 -20.41
C ARG A 73 -12.05 19.58 -20.21
N LEU A 74 -11.79 20.30 -19.12
CA LEU A 74 -10.47 20.84 -18.77
C LEU A 74 -9.61 19.85 -17.96
N ALA A 75 -10.16 18.69 -17.58
CA ALA A 75 -9.46 17.73 -16.73
C ALA A 75 -8.11 17.32 -17.35
N ALA A 76 -7.03 17.54 -16.60
CA ALA A 76 -5.69 17.13 -16.97
C ALA A 76 -5.40 15.68 -16.55
N GLY A 77 -4.20 15.18 -16.89
CA GLY A 77 -3.73 13.85 -16.48
C GLY A 77 -3.80 13.63 -14.97
N SER A 78 -3.47 14.64 -14.17
CA SER A 78 -3.54 14.56 -12.70
C SER A 78 -4.92 14.22 -12.16
N PHE A 79 -5.98 14.82 -12.72
CA PHE A 79 -7.35 14.48 -12.33
C PHE A 79 -7.73 13.07 -12.80
N ARG A 80 -7.42 12.73 -14.07
CA ARG A 80 -7.73 11.41 -14.62
C ARG A 80 -7.04 10.29 -13.83
N ASP A 81 -5.76 10.44 -13.55
CA ASP A 81 -4.97 9.44 -12.81
C ASP A 81 -5.37 9.40 -11.33
N GLY A 82 -5.56 10.58 -10.71
CA GLY A 82 -5.95 10.71 -9.31
C GLY A 82 -7.37 10.22 -9.01
N THR A 83 -8.24 10.15 -10.01
CA THR A 83 -9.62 9.65 -9.86
C THR A 83 -9.87 8.29 -10.50
N ARG A 84 -8.90 7.71 -11.22
CA ARG A 84 -9.04 6.44 -11.95
C ARG A 84 -9.59 5.30 -11.08
N VAL A 85 -9.11 5.21 -9.83
CA VAL A 85 -9.56 4.17 -8.88
C VAL A 85 -10.97 4.42 -8.34
N GLY A 86 -11.49 5.65 -8.41
CA GLY A 86 -12.87 5.98 -8.06
C GLY A 86 -13.90 5.54 -9.10
N LEU A 87 -13.46 5.05 -10.27
CA LEU A 87 -14.35 4.55 -11.34
C LEU A 87 -14.71 3.06 -11.20
N THR A 88 -14.23 2.39 -10.14
CA THR A 88 -14.62 1.02 -9.80
C THR A 88 -16.01 0.98 -9.15
N ASP A 89 -16.59 -0.23 -8.99
CA ASP A 89 -17.88 -0.39 -8.31
C ASP A 89 -17.88 0.26 -6.91
N PRO A 90 -18.73 1.28 -6.66
CA PRO A 90 -18.82 1.96 -5.38
C PRO A 90 -19.15 1.03 -4.21
N ARG A 91 -19.94 -0.04 -4.42
CA ARG A 91 -20.32 -0.98 -3.36
C ARG A 91 -19.15 -1.85 -2.94
N ARG A 92 -18.28 -2.21 -3.88
CA ARG A 92 -17.00 -2.87 -3.57
C ARG A 92 -16.11 -1.95 -2.73
N THR A 93 -16.01 -0.67 -3.09
CA THR A 93 -15.22 0.30 -2.33
C THR A 93 -15.78 0.51 -0.93
N GLU A 94 -17.10 0.63 -0.79
CA GLU A 94 -17.79 0.77 0.51
C GLU A 94 -17.52 -0.42 1.42
N ALA A 95 -17.62 -1.66 0.92
CA ALA A 95 -17.33 -2.86 1.69
C ALA A 95 -15.88 -2.87 2.20
N MET A 96 -14.92 -2.66 1.30
CA MET A 96 -13.49 -2.61 1.61
C MET A 96 -13.14 -1.54 2.66
N VAL A 97 -13.76 -0.36 2.59
CA VAL A 97 -13.53 0.74 3.55
C VAL A 97 -14.19 0.44 4.90
N THR A 98 -15.42 -0.06 4.89
CA THR A 98 -16.19 -0.36 6.11
C THR A 98 -15.56 -1.49 6.91
N GLU A 99 -15.13 -2.57 6.24
CA GLU A 99 -14.47 -3.72 6.86
C GLU A 99 -13.16 -3.33 7.56
N ASN A 100 -12.46 -2.31 7.04
CA ASN A 100 -11.19 -1.83 7.59
C ASN A 100 -11.30 -0.44 8.25
N ALA A 101 -12.47 -0.12 8.82
CA ALA A 101 -12.75 1.22 9.33
C ALA A 101 -11.81 1.67 10.46
N ALA A 102 -11.32 0.72 11.28
CA ALA A 102 -10.42 0.98 12.40
C ALA A 102 -9.09 1.62 11.96
N TRP A 103 -8.55 1.20 10.82
CA TRP A 103 -7.32 1.75 10.24
C TRP A 103 -7.60 2.91 9.29
N VAL A 104 -8.72 2.90 8.57
CA VAL A 104 -9.07 3.97 7.60
C VAL A 104 -9.45 5.28 8.30
N ALA A 105 -10.33 5.24 9.31
CA ALA A 105 -10.89 6.46 9.89
C ALA A 105 -9.85 7.40 10.53
N PRO A 106 -8.82 6.93 11.26
CA PRO A 106 -7.76 7.79 11.78
C PRO A 106 -6.98 8.52 10.68
N VAL A 107 -6.70 7.85 9.56
CA VAL A 107 -5.98 8.44 8.43
C VAL A 107 -6.83 9.50 7.75
N LEU A 108 -8.13 9.26 7.55
CA LEU A 108 -9.04 10.26 7.00
C LEU A 108 -9.15 11.50 7.89
N ARG A 109 -9.18 11.33 9.22
CA ARG A 109 -9.17 12.47 10.16
C ARG A 109 -7.87 13.25 10.09
N LEU A 110 -6.74 12.59 9.89
CA LEU A 110 -5.46 13.28 9.68
C LEU A 110 -5.48 14.08 8.37
N ALA A 111 -5.90 13.45 7.27
CA ALA A 111 -6.02 14.11 5.98
C ALA A 111 -6.95 15.33 6.05
N ALA A 112 -8.12 15.21 6.69
CA ALA A 112 -9.05 16.32 6.89
C ALA A 112 -8.39 17.50 7.63
N ARG A 113 -7.72 17.25 8.76
CA ARG A 113 -7.02 18.31 9.51
C ARG A 113 -5.89 18.97 8.71
N ASP A 114 -5.13 18.19 7.95
CA ASP A 114 -4.04 18.72 7.13
C ASP A 114 -4.58 19.57 5.98
N LEU A 115 -5.70 19.17 5.36
CA LEU A 115 -6.38 19.92 4.31
C LEU A 115 -7.05 21.20 4.84
N GLU A 116 -7.68 21.15 6.01
CA GLU A 116 -8.26 22.33 6.67
C GLU A 116 -7.18 23.36 6.98
N ARG A 117 -6.06 22.94 7.58
CA ARG A 117 -4.91 23.82 7.84
C ARG A 117 -4.34 24.44 6.56
N LEU A 118 -4.28 23.66 5.48
CA LEU A 118 -3.85 24.17 4.19
C LEU A 118 -4.83 25.24 3.68
N ALA A 119 -6.14 25.00 3.77
CA ALA A 119 -7.16 25.95 3.37
C ALA A 119 -7.07 27.27 4.16
N GLU A 120 -6.93 27.20 5.50
CA GLU A 120 -6.75 28.38 6.36
C GLU A 120 -5.49 29.19 6.00
N ALA A 121 -4.39 28.50 5.69
CA ALA A 121 -3.16 29.15 5.23
C ALA A 121 -3.37 29.85 3.87
N LEU A 122 -4.13 29.24 2.96
CA LEU A 122 -4.46 29.84 1.67
C LEU A 122 -5.37 31.07 1.82
N ASP A 123 -6.36 31.03 2.71
CA ASP A 123 -7.26 32.16 2.99
C ASP A 123 -6.51 33.40 3.49
N SER A 124 -5.39 33.19 4.19
CA SER A 124 -4.52 34.25 4.71
C SER A 124 -3.29 34.52 3.84
N ASN A 125 -3.16 33.86 2.69
CA ASN A 125 -1.98 33.90 1.82
C ASN A 125 -0.65 33.60 2.57
N ALA A 126 -0.71 32.74 3.57
CA ALA A 126 0.42 32.28 4.36
C ALA A 126 1.25 31.21 3.62
N PRO A 127 2.52 30.97 4.01
CA PRO A 127 3.34 29.93 3.40
C PRO A 127 2.77 28.51 3.57
N THR A 128 2.79 27.71 2.49
CA THR A 128 2.21 26.35 2.46
C THR A 128 3.22 25.24 2.18
N HIS A 129 4.52 25.54 2.08
CA HIS A 129 5.59 24.58 1.76
C HIS A 129 5.59 23.34 2.67
N TRP A 130 5.29 23.52 3.97
CA TRP A 130 5.16 22.42 4.94
C TRP A 130 4.22 21.29 4.49
N PHE A 131 3.17 21.60 3.73
CA PHE A 131 2.22 20.61 3.23
C PHE A 131 2.83 19.82 2.06
N PHE A 132 3.57 20.51 1.18
CA PHE A 132 4.14 19.95 -0.04
C PHE A 132 5.48 19.24 0.19
N ASP A 133 6.22 19.61 1.24
CA ASP A 133 7.53 19.05 1.60
C ASP A 133 7.37 17.83 2.52
N ARG A 134 6.30 17.78 3.34
CA ARG A 134 6.03 16.66 4.26
C ARG A 134 6.11 15.25 3.60
N PRO A 135 5.64 15.03 2.35
CA PRO A 135 5.72 13.72 1.70
C PRO A 135 7.11 13.34 1.17
N ASP A 136 8.15 14.17 1.33
CA ASP A 136 9.48 13.95 0.75
C ASP A 136 10.09 12.57 1.05
N PRO A 137 10.05 12.03 2.29
CA PRO A 137 10.59 10.70 2.57
C PRO A 137 9.93 9.58 1.75
N VAL A 138 8.66 9.76 1.36
CA VAL A 138 7.94 8.81 0.49
C VAL A 138 8.25 9.09 -0.98
N ARG A 139 8.32 10.37 -1.37
CA ARG A 139 8.65 10.80 -2.74
C ARG A 139 10.02 10.32 -3.18
N GLU A 140 11.01 10.41 -2.29
CA GLU A 140 12.37 9.92 -2.52
C GLU A 140 12.40 8.42 -2.78
N ARG A 141 11.53 7.65 -2.11
CA ARG A 141 11.39 6.21 -2.35
C ARG A 141 10.67 5.93 -3.65
N LEU A 142 9.52 6.57 -3.91
CA LEU A 142 8.70 6.40 -5.12
C LEU A 142 9.43 6.74 -6.42
N GLY A 143 10.47 7.57 -6.34
CA GLY A 143 11.14 8.10 -7.51
C GLY A 143 10.30 9.14 -8.25
N ARG A 144 10.88 9.77 -9.26
CA ARG A 144 10.15 10.72 -10.11
C ARG A 144 9.15 9.98 -11.00
N PRO A 145 8.00 10.58 -11.36
CA PRO A 145 7.11 10.02 -12.37
C PRO A 145 7.88 9.64 -13.64
N GLY A 146 7.84 8.36 -14.04
CA GLY A 146 8.63 7.80 -15.14
C GLY A 146 9.94 7.10 -14.75
N GLY A 147 10.32 7.10 -13.47
CA GLY A 147 11.37 6.25 -12.91
C GLY A 147 10.89 4.82 -12.62
N SER A 148 11.82 3.91 -12.33
CA SER A 148 11.51 2.52 -11.94
C SER A 148 10.47 2.52 -10.81
N ARG A 149 9.32 1.90 -11.07
CA ARG A 149 8.16 1.88 -10.16
C ARG A 149 8.56 1.23 -8.82
N VAL A 150 8.20 1.86 -7.70
CA VAL A 150 8.43 1.29 -6.33
C VAL A 150 7.74 -0.03 -6.09
N THR A 151 6.65 -0.30 -6.79
CA THR A 151 6.10 -1.65 -6.84
C THR A 151 6.99 -2.45 -7.80
N GLY A 152 8.13 -2.94 -7.34
CA GLY A 152 8.96 -3.92 -8.07
C GLY A 152 8.28 -5.29 -8.18
N LEU A 153 6.96 -5.28 -8.40
CA LEU A 153 6.04 -6.40 -8.45
C LEU A 153 5.09 -6.17 -9.63
N HIS A 154 5.50 -6.63 -10.79
CA HIS A 154 4.61 -6.96 -11.89
C HIS A 154 4.29 -8.46 -11.86
N PRO A 155 3.06 -8.86 -12.24
CA PRO A 155 2.79 -10.24 -12.61
C PRO A 155 3.77 -10.67 -13.72
N GLY A 156 4.65 -11.64 -13.44
CA GLY A 156 5.68 -12.11 -14.38
C GLY A 156 7.11 -11.65 -14.12
N ASP A 157 7.38 -10.85 -13.07
CA ASP A 157 8.73 -10.38 -12.74
C ASP A 157 9.69 -11.46 -12.23
N ALA A 158 9.24 -12.72 -12.10
CA ALA A 158 10.11 -13.85 -11.78
C ALA A 158 11.25 -14.09 -12.81
N ALA A 159 11.23 -13.41 -13.97
CA ALA A 159 12.19 -13.63 -15.04
C ALA A 159 13.13 -12.44 -15.36
N ALA A 160 12.93 -11.23 -14.81
CA ALA A 160 13.75 -10.08 -15.20
C ALA A 160 14.20 -9.22 -14.01
N GLY A 161 15.47 -9.38 -13.65
CA GLY A 161 16.14 -8.56 -12.65
C GLY A 161 16.29 -7.10 -13.10
N SER A 162 15.74 -6.19 -12.30
CA SER A 162 16.19 -4.79 -12.18
C SER A 162 15.64 -4.25 -10.86
N GLY A 163 16.39 -3.77 -9.88
CA GLY A 163 17.82 -3.61 -9.70
C GLY A 163 18.02 -2.67 -8.52
N VAL A 164 18.30 -3.24 -7.33
CA VAL A 164 19.08 -2.69 -6.20
C VAL A 164 19.64 -3.94 -5.49
N GLY A 165 20.93 -3.94 -5.13
CA GLY A 165 21.78 -5.06 -4.68
C GLY A 165 21.07 -6.33 -4.16
N ALA A 166 21.25 -7.44 -4.87
CA ALA A 166 20.62 -8.72 -4.59
C ALA A 166 21.30 -9.47 -3.42
N ASP A 167 21.22 -8.92 -2.21
CA ASP A 167 21.47 -9.72 -1.03
C ASP A 167 20.22 -10.58 -0.78
N VAL A 168 20.28 -11.83 -1.24
CA VAL A 168 19.25 -12.83 -0.95
C VAL A 168 19.39 -13.21 0.51
N GLU A 169 18.44 -12.78 1.32
CA GLU A 169 18.33 -13.18 2.71
C GLU A 169 17.74 -14.59 2.79
N THR A 170 18.11 -15.35 3.83
CA THR A 170 17.55 -16.69 4.06
C THR A 170 16.99 -16.83 5.47
N VAL A 171 15.77 -17.35 5.57
CA VAL A 171 15.15 -17.77 6.83
C VAL A 171 15.03 -19.30 6.85
N PRO A 172 15.68 -20.01 7.79
CA PRO A 172 15.50 -21.46 7.95
C PRO A 172 14.06 -21.80 8.30
N LEU A 173 13.48 -22.83 7.68
CA LEU A 173 12.13 -23.33 7.98
C LEU A 173 12.12 -24.24 9.23
N THR A 174 12.76 -23.75 10.29
CA THR A 174 12.92 -24.45 11.56
C THR A 174 12.65 -23.50 12.71
N GLY A 175 12.14 -24.00 13.84
CA GLY A 175 11.70 -23.14 14.94
C GLY A 175 10.49 -22.29 14.53
N ASP A 176 10.44 -21.05 14.99
CA ASP A 176 9.34 -20.12 14.69
C ASP A 176 9.62 -19.27 13.44
N TRP A 177 9.92 -19.96 12.34
CA TRP A 177 10.17 -19.32 11.05
C TRP A 177 9.01 -18.47 10.52
N PRO A 178 7.72 -18.75 10.80
CA PRO A 178 6.65 -17.87 10.36
C PRO A 178 6.74 -16.49 11.01
N ALA A 179 7.02 -16.41 12.32
CA ALA A 179 7.18 -15.13 13.01
C ALA A 179 8.39 -14.35 12.46
N GLU A 180 9.48 -15.05 12.13
CA GLU A 180 10.64 -14.44 11.50
C GLU A 180 10.28 -13.86 10.13
N LEU A 181 9.54 -14.60 9.29
CA LEU A 181 9.07 -14.09 8.00
C LEU A 181 8.17 -12.87 8.16
N VAL A 182 7.26 -12.85 9.13
CA VAL A 182 6.45 -11.67 9.45
C VAL A 182 7.35 -10.46 9.75
N ALA A 183 8.36 -10.64 10.61
CA ALA A 183 9.29 -9.57 10.95
C ALA A 183 10.06 -9.05 9.73
N ARG A 184 10.51 -9.93 8.83
CA ARG A 184 11.19 -9.54 7.58
C ARG A 184 10.26 -8.82 6.61
N CYS A 185 9.07 -9.37 6.38
CA CYS A 185 8.10 -8.82 5.43
C CYS A 185 7.53 -7.48 5.89
N ALA A 186 7.36 -7.27 7.19
CA ALA A 186 6.97 -5.97 7.76
C ALA A 186 7.96 -4.84 7.42
N ARG A 187 9.21 -5.17 7.06
CA ARG A 187 10.23 -4.21 6.61
C ARG A 187 10.34 -4.10 5.09
N GLY A 188 9.47 -4.78 4.35
CA GLY A 188 9.41 -4.74 2.89
C GLY A 188 10.06 -5.91 2.18
N ALA A 189 10.59 -6.91 2.90
CA ALA A 189 11.07 -8.13 2.27
C ALA A 189 9.91 -8.96 1.68
N VAL A 190 10.17 -9.72 0.64
CA VAL A 190 9.22 -10.69 0.09
C VAL A 190 9.89 -12.05 -0.10
N VAL A 191 9.15 -13.11 0.20
CA VAL A 191 9.57 -14.48 -0.10
C VAL A 191 9.49 -14.69 -1.61
N ILE A 192 10.62 -15.08 -2.21
CA ILE A 192 10.76 -15.30 -3.65
C ILE A 192 10.87 -16.79 -4.01
N ALA A 193 11.27 -17.65 -3.07
CA ALA A 193 11.37 -19.09 -3.27
C ALA A 193 11.54 -19.83 -1.94
N LEU A 194 11.17 -21.12 -1.92
CA LEU A 194 11.49 -22.06 -0.85
C LEU A 194 12.44 -23.14 -1.39
N LYS A 195 13.63 -23.25 -0.81
CA LYS A 195 14.69 -24.17 -1.27
C LYS A 195 15.48 -24.74 -0.09
N ASP A 196 15.76 -26.04 -0.13
CA ASP A 196 16.62 -26.74 0.84
C ASP A 196 16.27 -26.45 2.32
N GLY A 197 14.98 -26.43 2.64
CA GLY A 197 14.48 -26.15 3.99
C GLY A 197 14.63 -24.68 4.44
N LYS A 198 14.74 -23.75 3.50
CA LYS A 198 14.86 -22.31 3.75
C LYS A 198 13.91 -21.50 2.85
N ALA A 199 13.39 -20.41 3.38
CA ALA A 199 12.80 -19.35 2.58
C ALA A 199 13.91 -18.41 2.10
N LEU A 200 13.87 -18.04 0.82
CA LEU A 200 14.72 -17.02 0.22
C LEU A 200 13.92 -15.73 0.10
N LEU A 201 14.48 -14.61 0.55
CA LEU A 201 13.83 -13.32 0.54
C LEU A 201 14.65 -12.28 -0.23
N ARG A 202 13.95 -11.29 -0.78
CA ARG A 202 14.51 -10.10 -1.42
C ARG A 202 13.80 -8.86 -0.91
#